data_AF-A0AAJ5CBU7-F1
#
_entry.id   AF-A0AAJ5CBU7-F1
#
_cell.length_a   1.000
_cell.length_b   1.000
_cell.length_c   1.000
_cell.angle_alpha   90.00
_cell.angle_beta   90.00
_cell.angle_gamma   90.00
#
_symmetry.space_group_name_H-M   'P 1'
#
loop_
_entity.id
_entity.type
_entity.pdbx_description
1 polymer ?
#
loop_
_entity_poly.entity_id
_entity_poly.type
_entity_poly.pdbx_seq_one_letter_code
_entity_poly.pdbx_strand_id
1 'polypeptide(L)'
;MRRPAAGRAVALLVLVAVAALIPLLGPRPALDGTGEAAAPGVGGIALLRAALFAALCVPVGELFAARLARRVPGAPLEHAPRSWAPSAAAVGFLAALGLASVVATGNLLPHHLSDMDVGGLYQSRDGKLALLEVNAFLAAGLCALSRRPAAQVWPLAAVALAEALRAHPAPEHGPLVGSGLTLVHVTCAALWTGGLLHVLRMLRTWRAASEAEAAEPTGTAETAVSADAAGAALLGLYARVAAVLFAALTATGVWSALRRMPPGTVLDQLTATSYGRTLLAKLVLVAAVAVLALLARLRLRRAADRLSACVPARAEVVALGLVVAVSGLLTALPLPIRWS
;
A
#
# COMPACT_ATOMS: atom_id res chain seq x y z
N MET A 1 7.17 27.06 25.16
CA MET A 1 7.71 27.02 23.77
C MET A 1 7.10 25.86 23.00
N ARG A 2 6.32 26.15 21.95
CA ARG A 2 5.65 25.17 21.07
C ARG A 2 6.66 24.65 20.03
N ARG A 3 7.33 23.52 20.30
CA ARG A 3 8.22 22.82 19.34
C ARG A 3 7.82 21.39 18.90
N PRO A 4 6.68 20.76 19.27
CA PRO A 4 6.38 19.40 18.81
C PRO A 4 5.85 19.31 17.37
N ALA A 5 5.32 20.40 16.80
CA ALA A 5 4.72 20.41 15.47
C ALA A 5 5.74 20.41 14.33
N ALA A 6 6.81 21.21 14.44
CA ALA A 6 7.85 21.31 13.43
C ALA A 6 8.62 19.99 13.25
N GLY A 7 8.99 19.32 14.35
CA GLY A 7 9.69 18.03 14.29
C GLY A 7 8.87 16.93 13.60
N ARG A 8 7.54 16.89 13.81
CA ARG A 8 6.65 15.95 13.13
C ARG A 8 6.50 16.26 11.64
N ALA A 9 6.43 17.54 11.27
CA ALA A 9 6.37 17.96 9.88
C ALA A 9 7.66 17.60 9.13
N VAL A 10 8.83 17.87 9.72
CA VAL A 10 10.13 17.48 9.15
C VAL A 10 10.23 15.96 9.01
N ALA A 11 9.87 15.19 10.03
CA ALA A 11 9.89 13.74 9.95
C ALA A 11 8.97 13.20 8.84
N LEU A 12 7.77 13.77 8.69
CA LEU A 12 6.85 13.42 7.61
C LEU A 12 7.45 13.75 6.24
N LEU A 13 8.03 14.94 6.08
CA LEU A 13 8.68 15.35 4.83
C LEU A 13 9.84 14.42 4.47
N VAL A 14 10.67 14.05 5.44
CA VAL A 14 11.76 13.07 5.24
C VAL A 14 11.20 11.72 4.81
N LEU A 15 10.15 11.22 5.47
CA LEU A 15 9.53 9.95 5.10
C LEU A 15 8.93 9.97 3.69
N VAL A 16 8.25 11.05 3.33
CA VAL A 16 7.70 11.25 1.97
C VAL A 16 8.83 11.35 0.94
N ALA A 17 9.89 12.09 1.25
CA ALA A 17 11.06 12.21 0.38
C ALA A 17 11.73 10.84 0.18
N VAL A 18 11.97 10.08 1.23
CA VAL A 18 12.53 8.72 1.13
C VAL A 18 11.62 7.81 0.30
N ALA A 19 10.31 7.84 0.56
CA ALA A 19 9.34 7.03 -0.18
C ALA A 19 9.27 7.40 -1.68
N ALA A 20 9.56 8.65 -2.05
CA ALA A 20 9.65 9.11 -3.44
C ALA A 20 11.01 8.82 -4.08
N LEU A 21 12.10 8.95 -3.31
CA LEU A 21 13.47 8.72 -3.79
C LEU A 21 13.73 7.25 -4.11
N ILE A 22 13.16 6.31 -3.34
CA ILE A 22 13.29 4.87 -3.60
C ILE A 22 12.85 4.51 -5.02
N PRO A 23 11.62 4.81 -5.48
CA PRO A 23 11.22 4.49 -6.84
C PRO A 23 11.90 5.37 -7.90
N LEU A 24 12.20 6.64 -7.59
CA LEU A 24 12.80 7.54 -8.57
C LEU A 24 14.27 7.21 -8.87
N LEU A 25 15.04 6.89 -7.83
CA LEU A 25 16.49 6.65 -7.93
C LEU A 25 16.85 5.17 -7.86
N GLY A 26 15.99 4.32 -7.32
CA GLY A 26 16.22 2.87 -7.15
C GLY A 26 16.49 2.07 -8.42
N PRO A 27 15.99 2.43 -9.63
CA PRO A 27 16.32 1.68 -10.84
C PRO A 27 17.80 1.72 -11.18
N ARG A 28 18.48 2.86 -10.98
CA ARG A 28 19.92 3.01 -11.29
C ARG A 28 20.80 2.01 -10.55
N PRO A 29 20.85 2.02 -9.20
CA PRO A 29 21.66 1.06 -8.48
C PRO A 29 21.21 -0.37 -8.75
N ALA A 30 19.91 -0.64 -8.97
CA ALA A 30 19.42 -1.98 -9.26
C ALA A 30 19.93 -2.54 -10.58
N LEU A 31 20.08 -1.71 -11.62
CA LEU A 31 20.56 -2.07 -12.95
C LEU A 31 22.09 -2.05 -13.07
N ASP A 32 22.77 -1.30 -12.19
CA ASP A 32 24.24 -1.20 -12.22
C ASP A 32 24.89 -2.59 -12.12
N GLY A 33 25.68 -2.93 -13.14
CA GLY A 33 26.41 -4.20 -13.23
C GLY A 33 25.61 -5.42 -13.70
N THR A 34 24.31 -5.28 -14.01
CA THR A 34 23.48 -6.42 -14.46
C THR A 34 23.50 -6.63 -15.97
N GLY A 35 23.93 -5.62 -16.75
CA GLY A 35 23.87 -5.64 -18.21
C GLY A 35 22.45 -5.46 -18.79
N GLU A 36 21.44 -5.24 -17.95
CA GLU A 36 20.05 -4.99 -18.37
C GLU A 36 19.86 -3.53 -18.79
N ALA A 37 19.14 -3.31 -19.89
CA ALA A 37 18.82 -1.97 -20.36
C ALA A 37 17.70 -1.35 -19.52
N ALA A 38 17.92 -0.12 -19.05
CA ALA A 38 16.87 0.68 -18.42
C ALA A 38 15.79 1.04 -19.44
N ALA A 39 14.53 0.74 -19.14
CA ALA A 39 13.42 1.32 -19.89
C ALA A 39 13.44 2.86 -19.75
N PRO A 40 13.17 3.62 -20.82
CA PRO A 40 13.05 5.07 -20.73
C PRO A 40 12.02 5.48 -19.66
N GLY A 41 12.35 6.47 -18.83
CA GLY A 41 11.44 6.98 -17.79
C GLY A 41 11.16 6.02 -16.63
N VAL A 42 11.90 4.90 -16.48
CA VAL A 42 11.67 3.86 -15.45
C VAL A 42 11.47 4.42 -14.03
N GLY A 43 12.24 5.43 -13.62
CA GLY A 43 12.11 6.05 -12.30
C GLY A 43 10.79 6.82 -12.11
N GLY A 44 10.32 7.52 -13.16
CA GLY A 44 9.03 8.21 -13.15
C GLY A 44 7.87 7.21 -13.10
N ILE A 45 7.95 6.15 -13.89
CA ILE A 45 6.96 5.06 -13.89
C ILE A 45 6.90 4.38 -12.53
N ALA A 46 8.05 4.04 -11.94
CA ALA A 46 8.16 3.48 -10.61
C ALA A 46 7.51 4.37 -9.55
N LEU A 47 7.73 5.69 -9.62
CA LEU A 47 7.16 6.66 -8.68
C LEU A 47 5.63 6.73 -8.81
N LEU A 48 5.12 6.80 -10.04
CA LEU A 48 3.68 6.81 -10.30
C LEU A 48 3.02 5.51 -9.82
N ARG A 49 3.65 4.35 -10.03
CA ARG A 49 3.16 3.07 -9.51
C ARG A 49 3.18 3.01 -7.98
N ALA A 50 4.24 3.49 -7.34
CA ALA A 50 4.30 3.59 -5.88
C ALA A 50 3.19 4.50 -5.34
N ALA A 51 2.93 5.65 -5.98
CA ALA A 51 1.85 6.55 -5.63
C ALA A 51 0.47 5.92 -5.81
N LEU A 52 0.25 5.18 -6.90
CA LEU A 52 -0.98 4.43 -7.16
C LEU A 52 -1.25 3.38 -6.07
N PHE A 53 -0.25 2.57 -5.72
CA PHE A 53 -0.38 1.57 -4.66
C PHE A 53 -0.63 2.20 -3.29
N ALA A 54 0.06 3.29 -2.96
CA ALA A 54 -0.15 4.02 -1.71
C ALA A 54 -1.56 4.63 -1.64
N ALA A 55 -2.03 5.22 -2.75
CA ALA A 55 -3.38 5.76 -2.89
C ALA A 55 -4.46 4.69 -2.74
N LEU A 56 -4.23 3.46 -3.22
CA LEU A 56 -5.13 2.32 -3.04
C LEU A 56 -5.19 1.86 -1.57
N CYS A 57 -4.05 1.83 -0.88
CA CYS A 57 -3.96 1.36 0.51
C CYS A 57 -4.87 2.16 1.46
N VAL A 58 -4.91 3.49 1.32
CA VAL A 58 -5.63 4.37 2.25
C VAL A 58 -7.13 4.04 2.34
N PRO A 59 -7.95 4.18 1.28
CA PRO A 59 -9.39 3.95 1.34
C PRO A 59 -9.76 2.48 1.59
N VAL A 60 -8.98 1.52 1.06
CA VAL A 60 -9.14 0.08 1.37
C VAL A 60 -8.96 -0.15 2.88
N GLY A 61 -7.94 0.48 3.47
CA GLY A 61 -7.68 0.47 4.89
C GLY A 61 -8.78 1.07 5.74
N GLU A 62 -9.32 2.24 5.35
CA GLU A 62 -10.42 2.89 6.08
C GLU A 62 -11.67 1.99 6.09
N LEU A 63 -12.07 1.47 4.93
CA LEU A 63 -13.23 0.57 4.81
C LEU A 63 -13.07 -0.70 5.65
N PHE A 64 -11.87 -1.30 5.59
CA PHE A 64 -11.56 -2.53 6.32
C PHE A 64 -11.54 -2.30 7.83
N ALA A 65 -10.80 -1.31 8.30
CA ALA A 65 -10.65 -1.03 9.72
C ALA A 65 -11.97 -0.53 10.35
N ALA A 66 -12.78 0.27 9.63
CA ALA A 66 -14.12 0.66 10.08
C ALA A 66 -15.07 -0.54 10.19
N ARG A 67 -14.94 -1.56 9.33
CA ARG A 67 -15.68 -2.84 9.47
C ARG A 67 -15.22 -3.62 10.69
N LEU A 68 -13.93 -3.63 11.01
CA LEU A 68 -13.42 -4.27 12.22
C LEU A 68 -13.88 -3.54 13.49
N ALA A 69 -13.81 -2.21 13.52
CA ALA A 69 -14.23 -1.39 14.65
C ALA A 69 -15.71 -1.60 15.01
N ARG A 70 -16.59 -1.74 14.01
CA ARG A 70 -18.02 -2.08 14.24
C ARG A 70 -18.26 -3.43 14.89
N ARG A 71 -17.28 -4.35 14.88
CA ARG A 71 -17.36 -5.64 15.57
C ARG A 71 -16.88 -5.57 17.02
N VAL A 72 -16.36 -4.43 17.46
CA VAL A 72 -15.90 -4.23 18.83
C VAL A 72 -17.05 -3.61 19.63
N PRO A 73 -17.56 -4.30 20.67
CA PRO A 73 -18.58 -3.74 21.55
C PRO A 73 -18.08 -2.47 22.24
N GLY A 74 -18.93 -1.44 22.32
CA GLY A 74 -18.59 -0.17 22.98
C GLY A 74 -17.55 0.68 22.25
N ALA A 75 -17.23 0.38 20.98
CA ALA A 75 -16.30 1.21 20.22
C ALA A 75 -16.87 2.64 20.02
N PRO A 76 -16.10 3.70 20.35
CA PRO A 76 -16.54 5.09 20.20
C PRO A 76 -16.45 5.53 18.72
N LEU A 77 -17.40 5.06 17.91
CA LEU A 77 -17.42 5.26 16.45
C LEU A 77 -17.73 6.72 16.07
N GLU A 78 -18.39 7.46 16.94
CA GLU A 78 -18.63 8.90 16.81
C GLU A 78 -17.31 9.70 16.80
N HIS A 79 -16.27 9.17 17.44
CA HIS A 79 -14.91 9.73 17.46
C HIS A 79 -14.01 9.18 16.34
N ALA A 80 -14.60 8.71 15.24
CA ALA A 80 -13.86 8.22 14.08
C ALA A 80 -13.01 9.33 13.42
N PRO A 81 -11.80 9.02 12.94
CA PRO A 81 -10.95 10.00 12.27
C PRO A 81 -11.56 10.46 10.94
N ARG A 82 -11.32 11.73 10.58
CA ARG A 82 -11.74 12.29 9.28
C ARG A 82 -11.19 11.45 8.12
N SER A 83 -12.02 11.11 7.14
CA SER A 83 -11.61 10.27 6.02
C SER A 83 -10.48 10.93 5.21
N TRP A 84 -9.47 10.14 4.85
CA TRP A 84 -8.43 10.51 3.88
C TRP A 84 -8.72 9.96 2.48
N ALA A 85 -9.81 9.21 2.31
CA ALA A 85 -10.17 8.56 1.05
C ALA A 85 -10.29 9.53 -0.15
N PRO A 86 -10.92 10.72 -0.04
CA PRO A 86 -11.01 11.64 -1.19
C PRO A 86 -9.64 12.15 -1.64
N SER A 87 -8.77 12.53 -0.70
CA SER A 87 -7.41 12.99 -1.02
C SER A 87 -6.56 11.86 -1.60
N ALA A 88 -6.66 10.65 -1.05
CA ALA A 88 -5.98 9.48 -1.59
C ALA A 88 -6.47 9.13 -3.00
N ALA A 89 -7.78 9.19 -3.24
CA ALA A 89 -8.37 8.98 -4.55
C ALA A 89 -7.89 10.02 -5.57
N ALA A 90 -7.74 11.29 -5.17
CA ALA A 90 -7.16 12.32 -6.03
C ALA A 90 -5.69 12.02 -6.39
N VAL A 91 -4.88 11.58 -5.42
CA VAL A 91 -3.49 11.14 -5.69
C VAL A 91 -3.47 9.95 -6.64
N GLY A 92 -4.32 8.94 -6.41
CA GLY A 92 -4.43 7.77 -7.27
C GLY A 92 -4.89 8.10 -8.69
N PHE A 93 -5.84 9.03 -8.82
CA PHE A 93 -6.31 9.55 -10.10
C PHE A 93 -5.19 10.24 -10.89
N LEU A 94 -4.43 11.13 -10.24
CA LEU A 94 -3.29 11.80 -10.88
C LEU A 94 -2.17 10.82 -11.26
N ALA A 95 -1.89 9.82 -10.40
CA ALA A 95 -0.91 8.78 -10.69
C ALA A 95 -1.33 7.91 -11.88
N ALA A 96 -2.61 7.49 -11.92
CA ALA A 96 -3.18 6.72 -13.02
C ALA A 96 -3.22 7.52 -14.33
N LEU A 97 -3.51 8.83 -14.27
CA LEU A 97 -3.43 9.71 -15.43
C LEU A 97 -1.99 9.81 -15.96
N GLY A 98 -1.02 9.97 -15.06
CA GLY A 98 0.40 9.94 -15.41
C GLY A 98 0.78 8.62 -16.11
N LEU A 99 0.37 7.47 -15.55
CA LEU A 99 0.62 6.16 -16.16
C LEU A 99 -0.09 5.99 -17.50
N ALA A 100 -1.31 6.51 -17.67
CA ALA A 100 -2.03 6.50 -18.93
C ALA A 100 -1.31 7.38 -19.98
N SER A 101 -0.77 8.53 -19.60
CA SER A 101 0.01 9.39 -20.50
C SER A 101 1.30 8.73 -20.98
N VAL A 102 1.96 7.94 -20.11
CA VAL A 102 3.12 7.12 -20.48
C VAL A 102 2.74 6.04 -21.50
N VAL A 103 1.60 5.37 -21.32
CA VAL A 103 1.12 4.37 -22.30
C VAL A 103 0.77 5.04 -23.64
N ALA A 104 0.16 6.23 -23.62
CA ALA A 104 -0.21 7.00 -24.81
C ALA A 104 1.00 7.49 -25.63
N THR A 105 2.19 7.50 -25.05
CA THR A 105 3.45 7.91 -25.70
C THR A 105 4.37 6.71 -26.00
N GLY A 106 3.82 5.49 -26.02
CA GLY A 106 4.60 4.28 -26.32
C GLY A 106 5.53 3.84 -25.20
N ASN A 107 5.16 4.08 -23.94
CA ASN A 107 5.95 3.85 -22.72
C ASN A 107 7.16 4.78 -22.55
N LEU A 108 7.06 6.00 -23.09
CA LEU A 108 8.02 7.08 -22.84
C LEU A 108 7.43 8.09 -21.85
N LEU A 109 8.25 8.99 -21.32
CA LEU A 109 7.74 10.12 -20.56
C LEU A 109 7.32 11.22 -21.56
N PRO A 110 6.07 11.71 -21.55
CA PRO A 110 5.65 12.76 -22.46
C PRO A 110 6.41 14.06 -22.18
N HIS A 111 6.90 14.72 -23.24
CA HIS A 111 7.47 16.07 -23.17
C HIS A 111 6.51 17.14 -23.72
N HIS A 112 5.68 16.77 -24.71
CA HIS A 112 4.65 17.62 -25.28
C HIS A 112 3.30 16.89 -25.42
N LEU A 113 2.20 17.65 -25.43
CA LEU A 113 0.85 17.07 -25.61
C LEU A 113 0.64 16.49 -27.01
N SER A 114 1.36 17.00 -28.01
CA SER A 114 1.35 16.49 -29.39
C SER A 114 1.91 15.07 -29.52
N ASP A 115 2.65 14.60 -28.52
CA ASP A 115 3.28 13.28 -28.53
C ASP A 115 2.29 12.17 -28.13
N MET A 116 1.09 12.54 -27.65
CA MET A 116 0.11 11.61 -27.09
C MET A 116 -0.82 11.04 -28.16
N ASP A 117 -0.73 9.74 -28.43
CA ASP A 117 -1.74 9.00 -29.19
C ASP A 117 -2.88 8.54 -28.26
N VAL A 118 -3.83 9.46 -28.04
CA VAL A 118 -5.03 9.18 -27.23
C VAL A 118 -5.91 8.11 -27.91
N GLY A 119 -5.89 8.02 -29.24
CA GLY A 119 -6.60 6.97 -29.98
C GLY A 119 -6.05 5.58 -29.66
N GLY A 120 -4.72 5.46 -29.58
CA GLY A 120 -4.01 4.23 -29.21
C GLY A 120 -4.35 3.69 -27.82
N LEU A 121 -4.75 4.55 -26.87
CA LEU A 121 -5.21 4.11 -25.55
C LEU A 121 -6.47 3.24 -25.62
N TYR A 122 -7.42 3.59 -26.51
CA TYR A 122 -8.66 2.83 -26.66
C TYR A 122 -8.48 1.57 -27.50
N GLN A 123 -7.40 1.48 -28.26
CA GLN A 123 -7.14 0.32 -29.13
C GLN A 123 -6.32 -0.75 -28.41
N SER A 124 -5.43 -0.35 -27.50
CA SER A 124 -4.57 -1.27 -26.74
C SER A 124 -5.24 -1.79 -25.46
N ARG A 125 -4.91 -3.03 -25.06
CA ARG A 125 -5.34 -3.61 -23.78
C ARG A 125 -4.82 -2.79 -22.59
N ASP A 126 -3.55 -2.43 -22.62
CA ASP A 126 -2.91 -1.72 -21.52
C ASP A 126 -3.43 -0.28 -21.38
N GLY A 127 -3.77 0.37 -22.50
CA GLY A 127 -4.45 1.66 -22.50
C GLY A 127 -5.86 1.58 -21.90
N LYS A 128 -6.66 0.57 -22.25
CA LYS A 128 -7.98 0.33 -21.65
C LYS A 128 -7.90 0.10 -20.14
N LEU A 129 -6.92 -0.68 -19.68
CA LEU A 129 -6.71 -0.92 -18.25
C LEU A 129 -6.26 0.35 -17.52
N ALA A 130 -5.37 1.15 -18.11
CA ALA A 130 -4.98 2.43 -17.55
C ALA A 130 -6.16 3.41 -17.43
N LEU A 131 -7.01 3.49 -18.47
CA LEU A 131 -8.24 4.29 -18.44
C LEU A 131 -9.23 3.79 -17.38
N LEU A 132 -9.33 2.46 -17.19
CA LEU A 132 -10.15 1.88 -16.13
C LEU A 132 -9.66 2.32 -14.74
N GLU A 133 -8.35 2.31 -14.49
CA GLU A 133 -7.77 2.78 -13.22
C GLU A 133 -8.05 4.27 -12.98
N VAL A 134 -7.90 5.12 -14.00
CA VAL A 134 -8.23 6.55 -13.94
C VAL A 134 -9.68 6.76 -13.51
N ASN A 135 -10.63 6.14 -14.23
CA ASN A 135 -12.05 6.28 -13.94
C ASN A 135 -12.43 5.68 -12.59
N ALA A 136 -11.80 4.57 -12.20
CA ALA A 136 -12.05 3.92 -10.93
C ALA A 136 -11.60 4.78 -9.74
N PHE A 137 -10.42 5.42 -9.80
CA PHE A 137 -10.02 6.35 -8.73
C PHE A 137 -10.92 7.57 -8.64
N LEU A 138 -11.35 8.13 -9.77
CA LEU A 138 -12.33 9.21 -9.79
C LEU A 138 -13.65 8.78 -9.12
N ALA A 139 -14.20 7.63 -9.52
CA ALA A 139 -15.41 7.07 -8.94
C ALA A 139 -15.25 6.75 -7.44
N ALA A 140 -14.08 6.25 -7.01
CA ALA A 140 -13.79 6.04 -5.59
C ALA A 140 -13.83 7.36 -4.80
N GLY A 141 -13.23 8.44 -5.33
CA GLY A 141 -13.29 9.76 -4.71
C GLY A 141 -14.72 10.31 -4.60
N LEU A 142 -15.51 10.18 -5.67
CA LEU A 142 -16.92 10.56 -5.66
C LEU A 142 -17.74 9.74 -4.67
N CYS A 143 -17.53 8.42 -4.61
CA CYS A 143 -18.18 7.56 -3.63
C CYS A 143 -17.76 7.93 -2.20
N ALA A 144 -16.51 8.30 -1.96
CA ALA A 144 -16.01 8.75 -0.65
C ALA A 144 -16.70 10.03 -0.15
N LEU A 145 -17.06 10.93 -1.07
CA LEU A 145 -17.78 12.18 -0.78
C LEU A 145 -19.30 11.99 -0.73
N SER A 146 -19.81 10.82 -1.15
CA SER A 146 -21.24 10.53 -1.19
C SER A 146 -21.81 10.11 0.17
N ARG A 147 -23.14 10.01 0.25
CA ARG A 147 -23.84 9.45 1.43
C ARG A 147 -23.60 7.94 1.63
N ARG A 148 -23.00 7.23 0.68
CA ARG A 148 -22.75 5.78 0.72
C ARG A 148 -21.26 5.47 0.48
N PRO A 149 -20.36 5.85 1.41
CA PRO A 149 -18.91 5.66 1.23
C PRO A 149 -18.50 4.20 1.07
N ALA A 150 -19.31 3.24 1.53
CA ALA A 150 -19.09 1.81 1.33
C ALA A 150 -19.14 1.38 -0.16
N ALA A 151 -19.76 2.17 -1.03
CA ALA A 151 -19.80 1.89 -2.47
C ALA A 151 -18.41 1.93 -3.14
N GLN A 152 -17.43 2.58 -2.49
CA GLN A 152 -16.03 2.62 -2.94
C GLN A 152 -15.39 1.25 -3.13
N VAL A 153 -15.93 0.18 -2.51
CA VAL A 153 -15.40 -1.18 -2.68
C VAL A 153 -15.32 -1.58 -4.15
N TRP A 154 -16.31 -1.20 -4.96
CA TRP A 154 -16.38 -1.57 -6.37
C TRP A 154 -15.28 -0.90 -7.20
N PRO A 155 -15.14 0.44 -7.21
CA PRO A 155 -14.04 1.06 -7.95
C PRO A 155 -12.66 0.66 -7.43
N LEU A 156 -12.47 0.50 -6.12
CA LEU A 156 -11.17 0.06 -5.58
C LEU A 156 -10.82 -1.38 -6.00
N ALA A 157 -11.82 -2.27 -6.07
CA ALA A 157 -11.64 -3.62 -6.62
C ALA A 157 -11.30 -3.58 -8.11
N ALA A 158 -11.92 -2.66 -8.88
CA ALA A 158 -11.60 -2.46 -10.28
C ALA A 158 -10.15 -2.01 -10.50
N VAL A 159 -9.62 -1.10 -9.66
CA VAL A 159 -8.19 -0.72 -9.69
C VAL A 159 -7.30 -1.93 -9.44
N ALA A 160 -7.57 -2.71 -8.39
CA ALA A 160 -6.75 -3.88 -8.05
C ALA A 160 -6.77 -4.95 -9.16
N LEU A 161 -7.94 -5.15 -9.80
CA LEU A 161 -8.10 -6.07 -10.93
C LEU A 161 -7.38 -5.57 -12.18
N ALA A 162 -7.50 -4.28 -12.49
CA ALA A 162 -6.85 -3.68 -13.64
C ALA A 162 -5.32 -3.81 -13.54
N GLU A 163 -4.77 -3.50 -12.38
CA GLU A 163 -3.33 -3.61 -12.12
C GLU A 163 -2.86 -5.07 -12.17
N ALA A 164 -3.64 -6.00 -11.62
CA ALA A 164 -3.34 -7.42 -11.69
C ALA A 164 -3.29 -7.95 -13.12
N LEU A 165 -4.23 -7.54 -13.97
CA LEU A 165 -4.25 -7.89 -15.39
C LEU A 165 -3.10 -7.22 -16.15
N ARG A 166 -2.77 -5.98 -15.80
CA ARG A 166 -1.68 -5.22 -16.42
C ARG A 166 -0.31 -5.83 -16.10
N ALA A 167 -0.12 -6.37 -14.90
CA ALA A 167 1.12 -6.99 -14.47
C ALA A 167 1.47 -8.31 -15.18
N HIS A 168 0.51 -8.91 -15.89
CA HIS A 168 0.65 -10.20 -16.58
C HIS A 168 0.05 -10.13 -18.00
N PRO A 169 0.83 -9.70 -19.01
CA PRO A 169 0.35 -9.57 -20.36
C PRO A 169 0.12 -10.95 -21.02
N ALA A 170 -0.75 -11.00 -22.03
CA ALA A 170 -1.16 -12.24 -22.71
C ALA A 170 -0.02 -13.15 -23.23
N PRO A 171 1.13 -12.61 -23.69
CA PRO A 171 2.27 -13.44 -24.11
C PRO A 171 2.97 -14.19 -22.96
N GLU A 172 2.73 -13.83 -21.69
CA GLU A 172 3.32 -14.55 -20.55
C GLU A 172 2.71 -15.94 -20.40
N HIS A 173 3.51 -16.93 -19.99
CA HIS A 173 3.01 -18.27 -19.65
C HIS A 173 2.10 -18.26 -18.40
N GLY A 174 0.83 -18.67 -18.58
CA GLY A 174 -0.17 -18.71 -17.51
C GLY A 174 -0.54 -17.32 -16.96
N PRO A 175 -0.97 -16.36 -17.81
CA PRO A 175 -1.14 -14.96 -17.41
C PRO A 175 -2.31 -14.77 -16.43
N LEU A 176 -3.33 -15.62 -16.52
CA LEU A 176 -4.47 -15.62 -15.60
C LEU A 176 -4.08 -16.04 -14.19
N VAL A 177 -3.20 -17.02 -14.05
CA VAL A 177 -2.67 -17.44 -12.73
C VAL A 177 -1.84 -16.32 -12.13
N GLY A 178 -0.97 -15.69 -12.93
CA GLY A 178 -0.22 -14.52 -12.49
C GLY A 178 -1.13 -13.37 -12.04
N SER A 179 -2.13 -13.04 -12.85
CA SER A 179 -3.11 -12.00 -12.52
C SER A 179 -3.85 -12.33 -11.21
N GLY A 180 -4.31 -13.58 -11.04
CA GLY A 180 -4.97 -14.01 -9.81
C GLY A 180 -4.07 -13.88 -8.57
N LEU A 181 -2.80 -14.31 -8.68
CA LEU A 181 -1.82 -14.16 -7.59
C LEU A 181 -1.57 -12.69 -7.26
N THR A 182 -1.40 -11.84 -8.28
CA THR A 182 -1.19 -10.39 -8.10
C THR A 182 -2.40 -9.71 -7.48
N LEU A 183 -3.63 -10.06 -7.90
CA LEU A 183 -4.86 -9.52 -7.33
C LEU A 183 -4.96 -9.82 -5.84
N VAL A 184 -4.74 -11.07 -5.45
CA VAL A 184 -4.74 -11.47 -4.03
C VAL A 184 -3.62 -10.75 -3.29
N HIS A 185 -2.41 -10.71 -3.85
CA HIS A 185 -1.25 -10.08 -3.24
C HIS A 185 -1.47 -8.58 -2.98
N VAL A 186 -1.88 -7.82 -3.99
CA VAL A 186 -2.14 -6.37 -3.89
C VAL A 186 -3.30 -6.10 -2.93
N THR A 187 -4.36 -6.90 -2.97
CA THR A 187 -5.50 -6.76 -2.05
C THR A 187 -5.06 -7.00 -0.60
N CYS A 188 -4.31 -8.06 -0.33
CA CYS A 188 -3.80 -8.35 1.01
C CYS A 188 -2.83 -7.26 1.49
N ALA A 189 -1.95 -6.77 0.61
CA ALA A 189 -1.02 -5.69 0.93
C ALA A 189 -1.76 -4.38 1.28
N ALA A 190 -2.79 -4.03 0.50
CA ALA A 190 -3.60 -2.84 0.73
C ALA A 190 -4.41 -2.92 2.03
N LEU A 191 -5.03 -4.07 2.30
CA LEU A 191 -5.76 -4.32 3.55
C LEU A 191 -4.83 -4.28 4.77
N TRP A 192 -3.64 -4.87 4.67
CA TRP A 192 -2.68 -4.91 5.77
C TRP A 192 -2.14 -3.50 6.05
N THR A 193 -1.56 -2.85 5.04
CA THR A 193 -0.93 -1.54 5.15
C THR A 193 -1.93 -0.44 5.52
N GLY A 194 -3.01 -0.32 4.74
CA GLY A 194 -4.05 0.66 5.00
C GLY A 194 -4.78 0.41 6.31
N GLY A 195 -5.05 -0.86 6.63
CA GLY A 195 -5.73 -1.25 7.86
C GLY A 195 -4.92 -0.85 9.09
N LEU A 196 -3.60 -1.07 9.11
CA LEU A 196 -2.76 -0.66 10.23
C LEU A 196 -2.79 0.86 10.41
N LEU A 197 -2.60 1.60 9.32
CA LEU A 197 -2.62 3.05 9.32
C LEU A 197 -3.93 3.58 9.92
N HIS A 198 -5.08 3.06 9.45
CA HIS A 198 -6.37 3.53 9.93
C HIS A 198 -6.67 3.09 11.37
N VAL A 199 -6.31 1.86 11.77
CA VAL A 199 -6.41 1.41 13.17
C VAL A 199 -5.63 2.33 14.09
N LEU A 200 -4.38 2.66 13.75
CA LEU A 200 -3.58 3.59 14.58
C LEU A 200 -4.13 5.01 14.61
N ARG A 201 -4.86 5.45 13.58
CA ARG A 201 -5.56 6.73 13.58
C ARG A 201 -6.77 6.69 14.50
N MET A 202 -7.59 5.64 14.45
CA MET A 202 -8.72 5.44 15.37
C MET A 202 -8.25 5.38 16.82
N LEU A 203 -7.21 4.59 17.14
CA LEU A 203 -6.68 4.52 18.50
C LEU A 203 -6.19 5.88 19.02
N ARG A 204 -5.69 6.76 18.15
CA ARG A 204 -5.30 8.13 18.55
C ARG A 204 -6.50 9.02 18.79
N THR A 205 -7.53 8.96 17.96
CA THR A 205 -8.72 9.81 18.14
C THR A 205 -9.56 9.37 19.33
N TRP A 206 -9.68 8.06 19.55
CA TRP A 206 -10.36 7.50 20.72
C TRP A 206 -9.68 7.90 22.04
N ARG A 207 -8.34 7.86 22.09
CA ARG A 207 -7.60 8.34 23.27
C ARG A 207 -7.72 9.85 23.47
N ALA A 208 -7.65 10.64 22.40
CA ALA A 208 -7.79 12.09 22.52
C ALA A 208 -9.19 12.50 23.01
N ALA A 209 -10.23 11.76 22.59
CA ALA A 209 -11.59 11.95 23.08
C ALA A 209 -11.71 11.57 24.56
N SER A 210 -11.19 10.41 24.96
CA SER A 210 -11.25 9.98 26.36
C SER A 210 -10.45 10.89 27.30
N GLU A 211 -9.29 11.39 26.86
CA GLU A 211 -8.49 12.38 27.61
C GLU A 211 -9.23 13.72 27.75
N ALA A 212 -9.98 14.14 26.72
CA ALA A 212 -10.78 15.37 26.77
C ALA A 212 -11.99 15.23 27.71
N GLU A 213 -12.69 14.09 27.65
CA GLU A 213 -13.82 13.80 28.54
C GLU A 213 -13.39 13.66 30.01
N ALA A 214 -12.23 13.03 30.27
CA ALA A 214 -11.69 12.90 31.63
C ALA A 214 -11.22 14.23 32.24
N ALA A 215 -10.92 15.23 31.42
CA ALA A 215 -10.56 16.58 31.88
C ALA A 215 -11.79 17.44 32.23
N GLU A 216 -13.00 17.04 31.81
CA GLU A 216 -14.22 17.71 32.25
C GLU A 216 -14.57 17.32 33.70
N PRO A 217 -15.08 18.26 34.53
CA PRO A 217 -15.40 18.01 35.94
C PRO A 217 -16.42 16.89 36.19
N THR A 218 -17.22 16.56 35.18
CA THR A 218 -18.24 15.49 35.17
C THR A 218 -17.76 14.18 34.55
N GLY A 219 -16.53 14.13 34.04
CA GLY A 219 -15.96 12.95 33.38
C GLY A 219 -15.81 11.78 34.34
N THR A 220 -16.51 10.68 34.07
CA THR A 220 -16.38 9.44 34.85
C THR A 220 -15.18 8.63 34.37
N ALA A 221 -14.39 8.10 35.30
CA ALA A 221 -13.24 7.24 34.99
C ALA A 221 -13.62 5.98 34.19
N GLU A 222 -14.89 5.58 34.22
CA GLU A 222 -15.46 4.43 33.52
C GLU A 222 -15.38 4.57 31.98
N THR A 223 -15.55 5.78 31.45
CA THR A 223 -15.54 6.04 29.99
C THR A 223 -14.13 5.86 29.40
N ALA A 224 -13.10 6.29 30.13
CA ALA A 224 -11.70 6.12 29.73
C ALA A 224 -11.28 4.64 29.69
N VAL A 225 -11.68 3.86 30.71
CA VAL A 225 -11.42 2.41 30.76
C VAL A 225 -12.11 1.67 29.59
N SER A 226 -13.33 2.10 29.23
CA SER A 226 -14.07 1.54 28.10
C SER A 226 -13.37 1.80 26.75
N ALA A 227 -12.87 3.01 26.51
CA ALA A 227 -12.15 3.36 25.28
C ALA A 227 -10.84 2.56 25.11
N ASP A 228 -10.11 2.35 26.20
CA ASP A 228 -8.87 1.56 26.19
C ASP A 228 -9.15 0.07 25.93
N ALA A 229 -10.21 -0.47 26.52
CA ALA A 229 -10.68 -1.82 26.27
C ALA A 229 -11.10 -2.02 24.81
N ALA A 230 -11.87 -1.08 24.25
CA ALA A 230 -12.26 -1.08 22.84
C ALA A 230 -11.03 -0.99 21.92
N GLY A 231 -10.06 -0.14 22.25
CA GLY A 231 -8.81 -0.01 21.51
C GLY A 231 -7.98 -1.29 21.51
N ALA A 232 -7.85 -1.96 22.67
CA ALA A 232 -7.15 -3.24 22.78
C ALA A 232 -7.87 -4.35 22.01
N ALA A 233 -9.21 -4.40 22.07
CA ALA A 233 -10.02 -5.38 21.34
C ALA A 233 -9.88 -5.21 19.82
N LEU A 234 -9.93 -3.97 19.33
CA LEU A 234 -9.71 -3.66 17.91
C LEU A 234 -8.31 -4.09 17.45
N LEU A 235 -7.28 -3.78 18.23
CA LEU A 235 -5.90 -4.14 17.90
C LEU A 235 -5.71 -5.66 17.89
N GLY A 236 -6.33 -6.39 18.83
CA GLY A 236 -6.33 -7.85 18.85
C GLY A 236 -7.04 -8.47 17.65
N LEU A 237 -8.21 -7.94 17.26
CA LEU A 237 -8.94 -8.37 16.08
C LEU A 237 -8.14 -8.13 14.80
N TYR A 238 -7.57 -6.93 14.66
CA TYR A 238 -6.71 -6.59 13.54
C TYR A 238 -5.48 -7.50 13.48
N ALA A 239 -4.80 -7.76 14.60
CA ALA A 239 -3.61 -8.61 14.64
C ALA A 239 -3.88 -10.05 14.14
N ARG A 240 -5.07 -10.60 14.44
CA ARG A 240 -5.50 -11.91 13.93
C ARG A 240 -5.66 -11.89 12.41
N VAL A 241 -6.33 -10.87 11.87
CA VAL A 241 -6.51 -10.75 10.42
C VAL A 241 -5.19 -10.48 9.72
N ALA A 242 -4.34 -9.62 10.29
CA ALA A 242 -3.01 -9.32 9.77
C ALA A 242 -2.12 -10.57 9.65
N ALA A 243 -2.25 -11.55 10.57
CA ALA A 243 -1.55 -12.82 10.45
C ALA A 243 -1.99 -13.62 9.20
N VAL A 244 -3.30 -13.65 8.91
CA VAL A 244 -3.84 -14.31 7.71
C VAL A 244 -3.41 -13.57 6.45
N LEU A 245 -3.47 -12.24 6.46
CA LEU A 245 -3.01 -11.41 5.33
C LEU A 245 -1.53 -11.63 5.04
N PHE A 246 -0.69 -11.71 6.08
CA PHE A 246 0.74 -11.99 5.95
C PHE A 246 1.00 -13.39 5.36
N ALA A 247 0.27 -14.41 5.82
CA ALA A 247 0.39 -15.75 5.27
C ALA A 247 0.01 -15.79 3.77
N ALA A 248 -1.10 -15.14 3.40
CA ALA A 248 -1.53 -15.03 2.01
C ALA A 248 -0.53 -14.26 1.14
N LEU A 249 0.04 -13.16 1.63
CA LEU A 249 1.10 -12.40 0.96
C LEU A 249 2.35 -13.24 0.73
N THR A 250 2.74 -14.03 1.74
CA THR A 250 3.90 -14.91 1.65
C THR A 250 3.66 -16.01 0.63
N ALA A 251 2.51 -16.69 0.69
CA ALA A 251 2.16 -17.74 -0.26
C ALA A 251 2.09 -17.23 -1.70
N THR A 252 1.39 -16.12 -1.94
CA THR A 252 1.27 -15.51 -3.28
C THR A 252 2.60 -14.96 -3.78
N GLY A 253 3.42 -14.38 -2.91
CA GLY A 253 4.75 -13.87 -3.23
C GLY A 253 5.73 -14.98 -3.60
N VAL A 254 5.79 -16.05 -2.80
CA VAL A 254 6.62 -17.23 -3.06
C VAL A 254 6.20 -17.90 -4.36
N TRP A 255 4.90 -18.11 -4.57
CA TRP A 255 4.41 -18.72 -5.81
C TRP A 255 4.71 -17.82 -7.02
N SER A 256 4.50 -16.51 -6.91
CA SER A 256 4.84 -15.58 -8.00
C SER A 256 6.34 -15.57 -8.31
N ALA A 257 7.18 -15.62 -7.28
CA ALA A 257 8.63 -15.70 -7.43
C ALA A 257 9.06 -17.00 -8.11
N LEU A 258 8.57 -18.16 -7.64
CA LEU A 258 8.87 -19.46 -8.25
C LEU A 258 8.35 -19.58 -9.69
N ARG A 259 7.19 -18.96 -9.99
CA ARG A 259 6.70 -18.88 -11.37
C ARG A 259 7.66 -18.10 -12.26
N ARG A 260 8.28 -17.03 -11.77
CA ARG A 260 9.17 -16.13 -12.52
C ARG A 260 10.63 -16.59 -12.51
N MET A 261 11.07 -17.31 -11.48
CA MET A 261 12.44 -17.79 -11.26
C MET A 261 12.39 -19.28 -10.87
N PRO A 262 12.64 -20.22 -11.81
CA PRO A 262 12.67 -21.65 -11.52
C PRO A 262 13.70 -21.98 -10.42
N PRO A 263 13.46 -22.99 -9.55
CA PRO A 263 14.26 -23.25 -8.35
C PRO A 263 15.78 -23.37 -8.59
N GLY A 264 16.18 -23.95 -9.72
CA GLY A 264 17.59 -24.12 -10.09
C GLY A 264 18.31 -22.84 -10.54
N THR A 265 17.57 -21.76 -10.77
CA THR A 265 18.09 -20.46 -11.24
C THR A 265 17.90 -19.33 -10.22
N VAL A 266 17.20 -19.60 -9.11
CA VAL A 266 16.80 -18.58 -8.14
C VAL A 266 18.02 -17.83 -7.59
N LEU A 267 19.07 -18.53 -7.17
CA LEU A 267 20.22 -17.90 -6.53
C LEU A 267 20.96 -16.96 -7.50
N ASP A 268 21.15 -17.42 -8.73
CA ASP A 268 21.79 -16.66 -9.80
C ASP A 268 20.93 -15.45 -10.20
N GLN A 269 19.65 -15.67 -10.49
CA GLN A 269 18.74 -14.59 -10.88
C GLN A 269 18.51 -13.56 -9.76
N LEU A 270 18.50 -13.96 -8.48
CA LEU A 270 18.37 -13.05 -7.34
C LEU A 270 19.52 -12.06 -7.23
N THR A 271 20.72 -12.42 -7.66
CA THR A 271 21.93 -11.59 -7.50
C THR A 271 22.38 -10.93 -8.79
N ALA A 272 22.17 -11.59 -9.94
CA ALA A 272 22.60 -11.13 -11.24
C ALA A 272 21.59 -10.18 -11.93
N THR A 273 20.31 -10.20 -11.54
CA THR A 273 19.26 -9.36 -12.17
C THR A 273 18.81 -8.20 -11.30
N SER A 274 18.40 -7.10 -11.91
CA SER A 274 17.87 -5.94 -11.20
C SER A 274 16.58 -6.25 -10.46
N TYR A 275 15.71 -7.05 -11.08
CA TYR A 275 14.49 -7.57 -10.46
C TYR A 275 14.80 -8.43 -9.24
N GLY A 276 15.76 -9.36 -9.34
CA GLY A 276 16.16 -10.24 -8.26
C GLY A 276 16.71 -9.50 -7.04
N ARG A 277 17.61 -8.53 -7.28
CA ARG A 277 18.20 -7.70 -6.23
C ARG A 277 17.15 -6.84 -5.52
N THR A 278 16.21 -6.29 -6.29
CA THR A 278 15.10 -5.49 -5.75
C THR A 278 14.11 -6.36 -4.99
N LEU A 279 13.83 -7.58 -5.47
CA LEU A 279 13.01 -8.55 -4.76
C LEU A 279 13.66 -8.94 -3.43
N LEU A 280 14.97 -9.15 -3.38
CA LEU A 280 15.70 -9.43 -2.15
C LEU A 280 15.58 -8.28 -1.15
N ALA A 281 15.76 -7.04 -1.59
CA ALA A 281 15.55 -5.86 -0.76
C ALA A 281 14.12 -5.79 -0.19
N LYS A 282 13.11 -6.08 -1.03
CA LYS A 282 11.71 -6.18 -0.59
C LYS A 282 11.52 -7.28 0.47
N LEU A 283 12.13 -8.45 0.30
CA LEU A 283 12.05 -9.56 1.26
C LEU A 283 12.65 -9.18 2.62
N VAL A 284 13.80 -8.52 2.64
CA VAL A 284 14.42 -8.02 3.88
C VAL A 284 13.50 -7.03 4.59
N LEU A 285 12.89 -6.09 3.86
CA LEU A 285 11.91 -5.16 4.42
C LEU A 285 10.69 -5.88 5.00
N VAL A 286 10.14 -6.86 4.27
CA VAL A 286 8.99 -7.65 4.76
C VAL A 286 9.36 -8.47 6.00
N ALA A 287 10.57 -9.03 6.07
CA ALA A 287 11.06 -9.70 7.27
C ALA A 287 11.17 -8.75 8.47
N ALA A 288 11.68 -7.53 8.25
CA ALA A 288 11.72 -6.50 9.29
C ALA A 288 10.31 -6.13 9.78
N VAL A 289 9.34 -5.98 8.87
CA VAL A 289 7.91 -5.76 9.21
C VAL A 289 7.37 -6.93 10.05
N ALA A 290 7.64 -8.17 9.65
CA ALA A 290 7.18 -9.36 10.37
C ALA A 290 7.76 -9.43 11.79
N VAL A 291 9.04 -9.08 11.97
CA VAL A 291 9.69 -8.99 13.28
C VAL A 291 9.05 -7.88 14.13
N LEU A 292 8.84 -6.68 13.58
CA LEU A 292 8.16 -5.58 14.29
C LEU A 292 6.76 -5.98 14.73
N ALA A 293 5.99 -6.62 13.85
CA ALA A 293 4.66 -7.13 14.15
C ALA A 293 4.68 -8.20 15.25
N LEU A 294 5.66 -9.12 15.22
CA LEU A 294 5.83 -10.13 16.26
C LEU A 294 6.19 -9.49 17.61
N LEU A 295 7.12 -8.53 17.62
CA LEU A 295 7.50 -7.79 18.83
C LEU A 295 6.32 -7.02 19.41
N ALA A 296 5.51 -6.37 18.57
CA ALA A 296 4.28 -5.71 18.99
C ALA A 296 3.29 -6.70 19.63
N ARG A 297 3.11 -7.88 19.04
CA ARG A 297 2.25 -8.96 19.57
C ARG A 297 2.76 -9.53 20.89
N LEU A 298 4.07 -9.74 21.03
CA LEU A 298 4.67 -10.21 22.27
C LEU A 298 4.51 -9.19 23.40
N ARG A 299 4.62 -7.89 23.08
CA ARG A 299 4.35 -6.81 24.04
C ARG A 299 2.88 -6.76 24.45
N LEU A 300 1.94 -6.91 23.50
CA LEU A 300 0.50 -6.96 23.79
C LEU A 300 0.13 -8.10 24.76
N ARG A 301 0.85 -9.22 24.71
CA ARG A 301 0.63 -10.37 25.62
C ARG A 301 1.22 -10.15 27.02
N ARG A 302 2.25 -9.32 27.15
CA ARG A 302 3.05 -9.19 28.39
C ARG A 302 2.78 -7.90 29.17
N ALA A 303 2.31 -6.84 28.51
CA ALA A 303 2.16 -5.53 29.14
C ALA A 303 0.79 -5.37 29.83
N ALA A 304 0.81 -4.80 31.04
CA ALA A 304 -0.40 -4.32 31.73
C ALA A 304 -1.05 -3.17 30.95
N ASP A 305 -0.23 -2.28 30.37
CA ASP A 305 -0.67 -1.27 29.42
C ASP A 305 -0.54 -1.78 27.97
N ARG A 306 -1.65 -2.28 27.42
CA ARG A 306 -1.74 -2.79 26.05
C ARG A 306 -1.54 -1.71 24.99
N LEU A 307 -1.67 -0.43 25.35
CA LEU A 307 -1.59 0.70 24.45
C LEU A 307 -0.14 1.13 24.14
N SER A 308 0.83 0.65 24.94
CA SER A 308 2.27 0.73 24.69
C SER A 308 2.72 0.06 23.37
N ALA A 309 1.91 -0.85 22.81
CA ALA A 309 2.16 -1.49 21.51
C ALA A 309 2.07 -0.52 20.31
N CYS A 310 1.59 0.71 20.51
CA CYS A 310 1.47 1.71 19.44
C CYS A 310 2.81 2.22 18.90
N VAL A 311 3.89 2.18 19.69
CA VAL A 311 5.22 2.63 19.22
C VAL A 311 5.79 1.71 18.13
N PRO A 312 5.92 0.38 18.33
CA PRO A 312 6.37 -0.51 17.27
C PRO A 312 5.41 -0.53 16.07
N ALA A 313 4.11 -0.38 16.29
CA ALA A 313 3.13 -0.31 15.20
C ALA A 313 3.31 0.94 14.31
N ARG A 314 3.79 2.07 14.86
CA ARG A 314 4.13 3.25 14.03
C ARG A 314 5.35 2.99 13.14
N ALA A 315 6.36 2.31 13.67
CA ALA A 315 7.51 1.88 12.87
C ALA A 315 7.09 0.86 11.79
N GLU A 316 6.16 -0.04 12.12
CA GLU A 316 5.58 -0.99 11.17
C GLU A 316 4.88 -0.27 10.00
N VAL A 317 4.11 0.80 10.23
CA VAL A 317 3.51 1.61 9.16
C VAL A 317 4.57 2.23 8.25
N VAL A 318 5.66 2.77 8.82
CA VAL A 318 6.76 3.32 8.03
C VAL A 318 7.39 2.24 7.15
N ALA A 319 7.70 1.09 7.72
CA ALA A 319 8.29 -0.03 7.01
C ALA A 319 7.35 -0.57 5.90
N LEU A 320 6.04 -0.67 6.16
CA LEU A 320 5.04 -1.02 5.15
C LEU A 320 4.96 0.02 4.02
N GLY A 321 5.07 1.32 4.35
CA GLY A 321 5.18 2.38 3.35
C GLY A 321 6.40 2.20 2.43
N LEU A 322 7.55 1.80 2.99
CA LEU A 322 8.75 1.47 2.19
C LEU A 322 8.52 0.23 1.33
N VAL A 323 7.85 -0.81 1.84
CA VAL A 323 7.49 -2.01 1.05
C VAL A 323 6.60 -1.64 -0.13
N VAL A 324 5.65 -0.71 0.04
CA VAL A 324 4.81 -0.20 -1.05
C VAL A 324 5.65 0.56 -2.09
N ALA A 325 6.56 1.43 -1.66
CA ALA A 325 7.46 2.16 -2.56
C ALA A 325 8.36 1.22 -3.37
N VAL A 326 8.97 0.23 -2.71
CA VAL A 326 9.79 -0.81 -3.37
C VAL A 326 8.93 -1.69 -4.30
N SER A 327 7.65 -1.91 -3.99
CA SER A 327 6.75 -2.64 -4.89
C SER A 327 6.49 -1.88 -6.19
N GLY A 328 6.31 -0.55 -6.11
CA GLY A 328 6.22 0.31 -7.30
C GLY A 328 7.47 0.25 -8.18
N LEU A 329 8.65 0.27 -7.54
CA LEU A 329 9.93 0.06 -8.23
C LEU A 329 10.01 -1.30 -8.92
N LEU A 330 9.69 -2.37 -8.20
CA LEU A 330 9.78 -3.75 -8.70
C LEU A 330 8.86 -3.97 -9.92
N THR A 331 7.72 -3.28 -9.98
CA THR A 331 6.79 -3.34 -11.13
C THR A 331 7.25 -2.55 -12.37
N ALA A 332 8.28 -1.71 -12.24
CA ALA A 332 8.85 -0.94 -13.34
C ALA A 332 10.14 -1.55 -13.89
N LEU A 333 10.76 -2.48 -13.15
CA LEU A 333 12.00 -3.15 -13.55
C LEU A 333 11.74 -4.25 -14.60
N PRO A 334 12.72 -4.52 -15.48
CA PRO A 334 12.62 -5.62 -16.42
C PRO A 334 12.45 -6.95 -15.68
N LEU A 335 11.59 -7.82 -16.20
CA LEU A 335 11.47 -9.17 -15.69
C LEU A 335 12.71 -9.98 -16.09
N PRO A 336 13.16 -10.91 -15.23
CA PRO A 336 14.23 -11.83 -15.60
C PRO A 336 13.80 -12.62 -16.86
N ILE A 337 14.62 -12.55 -17.90
CA ILE A 337 14.31 -13.08 -19.24
C ILE A 337 14.16 -14.60 -19.14
N ARG A 338 13.08 -15.13 -19.75
CA ARG A 338 13.00 -16.55 -20.10
C ARG A 338 13.41 -16.71 -21.55
N TRP A 339 14.46 -17.50 -21.78
CA TRP A 339 14.60 -18.19 -23.05
C TRP A 339 13.78 -19.47 -22.94
N SER A 340 12.61 -19.48 -23.57
CA SER A 340 11.87 -20.71 -23.90
C SER A 340 11.01 -20.44 -25.12
#